data_AF-A0A7S0TID2-F1
#
_entry.id   AF-A0A7S0TID2-F1
#
_cell.length_a   1.000
_cell.length_b   1.000
_cell.length_c   1.000
_cell.angle_alpha   90.00
_cell.angle_beta   90.00
_cell.angle_gamma   90.00
#
_symmetry.space_group_name_H-M   'P 1'
#
loop_
_entity.id
_entity.type
_entity.pdbx_description
1 polymer ?
#
loop_
_entity_poly.entity_id
_entity_poly.type
_entity_poly.pdbx_seq_one_letter_code
_entity_poly.pdbx_strand_id
1 'polypeptide(L)'
;RFEVARADGSSEDMLASLPAIDPDGSLNMLTVNNGVTGTVSYQARAVDDGGAVSAWLPFTVSVVAVNEPPVWDLQQVPPMPQDAGLTSSTFATGMAPCGSRGAAGR
;
A
#
# COMPACT_ATOMS: atom_id res chain seq x y z
N ARG A 1 -22.26 -13.61 12.36
CA ARG A 1 -20.88 -13.12 12.10
C ARG A 1 -20.48 -13.42 10.65
N PHE A 2 -19.47 -12.74 10.11
CA PHE A 2 -18.89 -13.05 8.81
C PHE A 2 -17.50 -13.66 8.94
N GLU A 3 -17.21 -14.62 8.08
CA GLU A 3 -15.89 -15.23 7.92
C GLU A 3 -15.38 -14.88 6.53
N VAL A 4 -14.13 -14.41 6.42
CA VAL A 4 -13.52 -13.97 5.18
C VAL A 4 -12.23 -14.75 4.93
N ALA A 5 -12.03 -15.18 3.69
CA ALA A 5 -10.80 -15.81 3.22
C ALA A 5 -10.42 -15.25 1.85
N ARG A 6 -9.16 -15.38 1.44
CA ARG A 6 -8.82 -15.15 0.04
C ARG A 6 -9.38 -16.25 -0.85
N ALA A 7 -9.73 -15.88 -2.08
CA ALA A 7 -10.26 -16.83 -3.06
C ALA A 7 -9.21 -17.85 -3.54
N ASP A 8 -7.93 -17.50 -3.48
CA ASP A 8 -6.79 -18.34 -3.85
C ASP A 8 -6.14 -19.08 -2.67
N GLY A 9 -6.60 -18.82 -1.44
CA GLY A 9 -6.03 -19.39 -0.22
C GLY A 9 -4.66 -18.82 0.21
N SER A 10 -4.16 -17.76 -0.43
CA SER A 10 -2.93 -17.06 -0.01
C SER A 10 -3.23 -16.03 1.09
N SER A 11 -2.26 -15.72 1.95
CA SER A 11 -2.52 -14.89 3.14
C SER A 11 -1.99 -13.45 3.04
N GLU A 12 -0.86 -13.17 2.38
CA GLU A 12 -0.13 -11.94 2.68
C GLU A 12 0.66 -11.39 1.51
N ASP A 13 0.06 -10.50 0.73
CA ASP A 13 0.88 -9.68 -0.20
C ASP A 13 0.34 -8.25 -0.39
N MET A 14 -0.93 -7.98 -0.09
CA MET A 14 -1.53 -6.65 -0.34
C MET A 14 -2.08 -5.95 0.90
N LEU A 15 -2.72 -6.69 1.82
CA LEU A 15 -3.29 -6.11 3.04
C LEU A 15 -2.50 -6.61 4.25
N ALA A 16 -2.38 -5.78 5.28
CA ALA A 16 -1.73 -6.13 6.54
C ALA A 16 -2.56 -7.13 7.37
N SER A 17 -3.83 -7.32 7.04
CA SER A 17 -4.73 -8.30 7.63
C SER A 17 -5.86 -8.67 6.66
N LEU A 18 -6.56 -9.78 6.92
CA LEU A 18 -7.77 -10.12 6.18
C LEU A 18 -8.87 -9.07 6.40
N PRO A 19 -9.69 -8.76 5.37
CA PRO A 19 -10.86 -7.90 5.54
C PRO A 19 -11.82 -8.45 6.61
N ALA A 20 -12.32 -7.57 7.47
CA ALA A 20 -13.38 -7.89 8.42
C ALA A 20 -14.70 -7.25 7.96
N ILE A 21 -15.78 -8.02 8.01
CA ILE A 21 -17.14 -7.58 7.68
C ILE A 21 -17.96 -7.56 8.97
N ASP A 22 -18.55 -6.41 9.28
CA ASP A 22 -19.44 -6.24 10.43
C ASP A 22 -20.79 -6.93 10.20
N PRO A 23 -21.57 -7.23 11.26
CA PRO A 23 -22.87 -7.90 11.13
C PRO A 23 -23.89 -7.16 10.25
N ASP A 24 -23.74 -5.86 10.04
CA ASP A 24 -24.56 -5.04 9.15
C ASP A 24 -24.14 -5.11 7.68
N GLY A 25 -23.06 -5.84 7.37
CA GLY A 25 -22.49 -5.99 6.03
C GLY A 25 -21.47 -4.91 5.67
N SER A 26 -21.12 -4.01 6.59
CA SER A 26 -20.07 -3.01 6.37
C SER A 26 -18.69 -3.65 6.35
N LEU A 27 -17.81 -3.16 5.47
CA LEU A 27 -16.40 -3.49 5.47
C LEU A 27 -15.64 -2.52 6.37
N ASN A 28 -14.88 -3.07 7.32
CA ASN A 28 -13.99 -2.27 8.15
C ASN A 28 -12.81 -1.69 7.35
N MET A 29 -12.20 -0.65 7.90
CA MET A 29 -11.03 0.00 7.28
C MET A 29 -9.92 -1.03 7.02
N LEU A 30 -9.41 -1.06 5.78
CA LEU A 30 -8.37 -1.98 5.34
C LEU A 30 -7.01 -1.26 5.36
N THR A 31 -6.03 -1.85 6.03
CA THR A 31 -4.64 -1.38 5.96
C THR A 31 -3.94 -2.06 4.79
N VAL A 32 -3.51 -1.28 3.82
CA VAL A 32 -2.74 -1.73 2.66
C VAL A 32 -1.24 -1.65 2.98
N ASN A 33 -0.47 -2.64 2.56
CA ASN A 33 1.00 -2.58 2.64
C ASN A 33 1.55 -1.46 1.75
N ASN A 34 2.58 -0.74 2.22
CA ASN A 34 3.13 0.42 1.52
C ASN A 34 3.68 0.03 0.13
N GLY A 35 3.39 0.86 -0.88
CA GLY A 35 3.87 0.67 -2.25
C GLY A 35 3.16 -0.44 -3.04
N VAL A 36 2.10 -1.04 -2.48
CA VAL A 36 1.39 -2.14 -3.13
C VAL A 36 0.14 -1.61 -3.83
N THR A 37 -0.04 -2.01 -5.10
CA THR A 37 -1.22 -1.71 -5.92
C THR A 37 -1.64 -2.96 -6.66
N GLY A 38 -2.93 -3.08 -7.00
CA GLY A 38 -3.46 -4.30 -7.59
C GLY A 38 -4.86 -4.66 -7.13
N THR A 39 -5.35 -5.79 -7.60
CA THR A 39 -6.69 -6.31 -7.27
C THR A 39 -6.56 -7.69 -6.67
N VAL A 40 -7.28 -7.93 -5.58
CA VAL A 40 -7.33 -9.23 -4.89
C VAL A 40 -8.77 -9.70 -4.79
N SER A 41 -8.96 -10.99 -5.06
CA SER A 41 -10.23 -11.68 -4.86
C SER A 41 -10.30 -12.31 -3.47
N TYR A 42 -11.37 -12.01 -2.76
CA TYR A 42 -11.75 -12.57 -1.48
C TYR A 42 -13.08 -13.31 -1.60
N GLN A 43 -13.42 -14.06 -0.56
CA GLN A 43 -14.69 -14.71 -0.40
C GLN A 43 -15.15 -14.61 1.05
N ALA A 44 -16.44 -14.36 1.24
CA ALA A 44 -17.06 -14.24 2.56
C ALA A 44 -18.21 -15.25 2.71
N ARG A 45 -18.48 -15.66 3.95
CA ARG A 45 -19.70 -16.40 4.30
C ARG A 45 -20.26 -15.89 5.63
N ALA A 46 -21.58 -16.00 5.77
CA ALA A 46 -22.27 -15.70 7.01
C ALA A 46 -22.41 -16.97 7.86
N VAL A 47 -22.24 -16.79 9.16
CA VAL A 47 -22.59 -17.78 10.18
C VAL A 47 -23.60 -17.13 11.12
N ASP A 48 -24.80 -17.69 11.20
CA ASP A 48 -25.84 -17.20 12.10
C ASP A 48 -25.63 -17.69 13.54
N ASP A 49 -26.45 -17.20 14.47
CA ASP A 49 -26.36 -17.56 15.90
C ASP A 49 -26.81 -19.01 16.17
N GLY A 50 -27.58 -19.60 15.25
CA GLY A 50 -27.98 -21.00 15.27
C GLY A 50 -26.93 -21.95 14.69
N GLY A 51 -25.82 -21.42 14.16
CA GLY A 51 -24.74 -22.18 13.54
C GLY A 51 -24.97 -22.56 12.08
N ALA A 52 -26.03 -22.07 11.43
CA ALA A 52 -26.19 -22.24 9.99
C ALA A 52 -25.15 -21.41 9.24
N VAL A 53 -24.56 -22.02 8.21
CA VAL A 53 -23.46 -21.45 7.43
C VAL A 53 -23.90 -21.24 6.00
N SER A 54 -23.73 -20.04 5.46
CA SER A 54 -24.04 -19.74 4.06
C SER A 54 -22.99 -20.33 3.10
N ALA A 55 -23.34 -20.38 1.81
CA ALA A 55 -22.33 -20.58 0.77
C ALA A 55 -21.31 -19.42 0.77
N TRP A 56 -20.11 -19.70 0.26
CA TRP A 56 -19.09 -18.68 0.01
C TRP A 56 -19.53 -17.73 -1.10
N LEU A 57 -19.40 -16.43 -0.87
CA LEU A 57 -19.69 -15.37 -1.83
C LEU A 57 -18.39 -14.62 -2.17
N PRO A 58 -17.96 -14.60 -3.44
CA PRO A 58 -16.74 -13.89 -3.84
C PRO A 58 -16.96 -12.37 -3.90
N PHE A 59 -15.93 -11.61 -3.57
CA PHE A 59 -15.84 -10.16 -3.75
C PHE A 59 -14.40 -9.73 -4.05
N THR A 60 -14.20 -8.54 -4.60
CA THR A 60 -12.86 -8.05 -4.98
C THR A 60 -12.51 -6.78 -4.24
N VAL A 61 -11.25 -6.65 -3.82
CA VAL A 61 -10.68 -5.41 -3.29
C VAL A 61 -9.66 -4.89 -4.30
N SER A 62 -9.88 -3.66 -4.77
CA SER A 62 -8.97 -2.95 -5.67
C SER A 62 -8.23 -1.88 -4.89
N VAL A 63 -6.89 -1.96 -4.90
CA VAL A 63 -6.01 -0.92 -4.39
C VAL A 63 -5.44 -0.17 -5.58
N VAL A 64 -5.85 1.09 -5.71
CA VAL A 64 -5.40 1.97 -6.78
C VAL A 64 -4.19 2.77 -6.34
N ALA A 65 -3.25 2.98 -7.26
CA ALA A 65 -2.14 3.89 -7.03
C ALA A 65 -2.70 5.30 -6.78
N VAL A 66 -2.26 5.92 -5.69
CA VAL A 66 -2.45 7.35 -5.49
C VAL A 66 -1.23 8.05 -6.06
N ASN A 67 -1.43 9.16 -6.75
CA ASN A 67 -0.33 9.99 -7.21
C ASN A 67 0.39 10.59 -5.98
N GLU A 68 1.53 10.03 -5.62
CA GLU A 68 2.40 10.59 -4.60
C GLU A 68 3.26 11.73 -5.19
N PRO A 69 3.55 12.80 -4.44
CA PRO A 69 4.44 13.85 -4.92
C PRO A 69 5.83 13.29 -5.23
N PRO A 70 6.55 13.84 -6.22
CA PRO A 70 7.93 13.47 -6.46
C PRO A 70 8.79 13.82 -5.24
N VAL A 71 9.81 13.00 -4.98
CA VAL A 71 10.74 13.20 -3.85
C VAL A 71 12.17 13.35 -4.36
N TRP A 72 12.96 14.15 -3.65
CA TRP A 72 14.41 14.31 -3.84
C TRP A 72 15.06 14.80 -2.54
N ASP A 73 16.37 14.59 -2.42
CA ASP A 73 17.18 15.12 -1.33
C ASP A 73 17.98 16.32 -1.79
N LEU A 74 17.75 17.48 -1.16
CA LEU A 74 18.61 18.64 -1.36
C LEU A 74 20.01 18.34 -0.81
N GLN A 75 21.01 18.59 -1.64
CA GLN A 75 22.40 18.55 -1.23
C GLN A 75 22.82 19.93 -0.77
N GLN A 76 23.68 19.97 0.26
CA GLN A 76 24.37 21.20 0.60
C GLN A 76 25.34 21.54 -0.53
N VAL A 77 25.03 22.60 -1.28
CA VAL A 77 25.95 23.15 -2.28
C VAL A 77 26.92 24.07 -1.54
N PRO A 78 28.24 23.77 -1.55
CA PRO A 78 29.21 24.61 -0.88
C PRO A 78 29.24 26.02 -1.51
N PRO A 79 29.57 27.07 -0.74
CA PRO A 79 29.74 28.41 -1.29
C PRO A 79 30.76 28.38 -2.43
N MET A 80 30.39 28.92 -3.58
CA MET A 80 31.28 29.02 -4.74
C MET A 80 31.87 30.44 -4.79
N PRO A 81 33.21 30.57 -4.73
CA PRO A 81 33.85 31.85 -5.03
C PRO A 81 33.45 32.32 -6.43
N GLN A 82 33.22 33.61 -6.59
CA GLN A 82 32.87 34.25 -7.86
C GLN A 82 33.87 33.95 -9.00
N ASP A 83 35.13 33.64 -8.65
CA ASP A 83 36.25 33.38 -9.55
C ASP A 83 36.66 31.88 -9.58
N ALA A 84 35.80 30.98 -9.10
CA ALA A 84 36.12 29.54 -9.00
C ALA A 84 36.27 28.83 -10.37
N GLY A 85 36.16 29.55 -11.49
CA GLY A 85 36.07 28.96 -12.82
C GLY A 85 34.79 28.12 -12.98
N LEU A 86 34.75 27.29 -14.02
CA LEU A 86 33.62 26.38 -14.24
C LEU A 86 33.66 25.26 -13.18
N THR A 87 32.60 25.17 -12.37
CA THR A 87 32.44 24.10 -11.37
C THR A 87 31.11 23.38 -11.58
N SER A 88 31.04 22.11 -11.20
CA SER A 88 29.82 21.31 -11.22
C SER A 88 29.51 20.82 -9.82
N SER A 89 28.29 21.06 -9.35
CA SER A 89 27.82 20.58 -8.05
C SER A 89 26.45 19.93 -8.22
N THR A 90 26.26 18.82 -7.50
CA THR A 90 24.97 18.15 -7.43
C THR A 90 24.11 18.88 -6.41
N PHE A 91 23.02 19.52 -6.85
CA PHE A 91 22.10 20.23 -5.96
C PHE A 91 21.04 19.32 -5.33
N ALA A 92 20.76 18.18 -5.97
CA ALA A 92 19.80 17.19 -5.49
C ALA A 92 20.17 15.76 -5.90
N THR A 93 19.81 14.79 -5.07
CA THR A 93 19.93 13.35 -5.35
C THR A 93 18.61 12.63 -5.04
N GLY A 94 18.55 11.32 -5.30
CA GLY A 94 17.42 10.50 -4.86
C GLY A 94 16.08 10.85 -5.53
N MET A 95 16.10 11.34 -6.77
CA MET A 95 14.89 11.65 -7.53
C MET A 95 14.05 10.40 -7.74
N ALA A 96 12.81 10.40 -7.24
CA ALA A 96 11.85 9.34 -7.49
C ALA A 96 10.50 9.92 -7.95
N PRO A 97 9.87 9.30 -8.97
CA PRO A 97 8.62 9.80 -9.55
C PRO A 97 7.38 9.59 -8.67
N CYS A 98 7.45 8.66 -7.70
CA CYS A 98 6.46 8.46 -6.64
C CYS A 98 7.18 8.31 -5.29
N GLY A 99 6.64 8.92 -4.22
CA GLY A 99 6.92 8.42 -2.87
C GLY A 99 6.46 6.95 -2.81
N SER A 100 7.11 6.03 -2.11
CA SER A 100 8.02 6.09 -0.99
C SER A 100 9.41 5.57 -1.39
N ARG A 101 10.45 5.96 -0.62
CA ARG A 101 11.74 5.28 -0.67
C ARG A 101 11.50 3.84 -0.21
N GLY A 102 11.57 2.88 -1.12
CA GLY A 102 11.78 1.49 -0.74
C GLY A 102 12.94 1.43 0.26
N ALA A 103 12.76 0.65 1.33
CA ALA A 103 13.64 0.57 2.48
C ALA A 103 15.13 0.59 2.12
N ALA A 104 15.79 1.74 2.29
CA ALA A 104 17.24 1.79 2.44
C ALA A 104 17.54 1.40 3.89
N GLY A 105 17.49 0.09 4.14
CA GLY A 105 18.08 -0.54 5.31
C GLY A 105 19.57 -0.23 5.37
N ARG A 106 20.02 0.05 6.59
CA ARG A 106 21.38 0.35 7.01
C ARG A 106 22.35 -0.79 6.72
#